data_AF-A0A484X956-F1
#
_entry.id   AF-A0A484X956-F1
#
_cell.length_a   1.000
_cell.length_b   1.000
_cell.length_c   1.000
_cell.angle_alpha   90.00
_cell.angle_beta   90.00
_cell.angle_gamma   90.00
#
_symmetry.space_group_name_H-M   'P 1'
#
loop_
_entity.id
_entity.type
_entity.pdbx_description
1 polymer ?
#
loop_
_entity_poly.entity_id
_entity_poly.type
_entity_poly.pdbx_seq_one_letter_code
_entity_poly.pdbx_strand_id
1 'polypeptide(L)'
;MQLDESYRLLEQMTNFADSPSCKEKKICSLTDAKDTFSADVDKEPGVSGPLKTGNSLVDAFTLQYYEGFPMDQVAWGEIKNRPAVARAVEAEKRLSGRAVYLYSGGTKRRETRW
;
A
#
# COMPACT_ATOMS: atom_id res chain seq x y z
N MET A 1 2.65 16.87 -7.10
CA MET A 1 2.14 15.48 -7.14
C MET A 1 0.86 15.46 -6.32
N GLN A 2 -0.23 14.86 -6.81
CA GLN A 2 -1.50 14.79 -6.07
C GLN A 2 -1.55 13.49 -5.28
N LEU A 3 -1.03 13.49 -4.04
CA LEU A 3 -1.09 12.34 -3.12
C LEU A 3 -1.85 12.65 -1.83
N ASP A 4 -2.27 13.90 -1.64
CA ASP A 4 -2.81 14.41 -0.39
C ASP A 4 -4.01 13.59 0.12
N GLU A 5 -4.91 13.21 -0.77
CA GLU A 5 -6.06 12.36 -0.41
C GLU A 5 -5.63 10.96 0.04
N SER A 6 -4.62 10.38 -0.62
CA SER A 6 -4.09 9.07 -0.27
C SER A 6 -3.35 9.10 1.06
N TYR A 7 -2.58 10.16 1.31
CA TYR A 7 -1.90 10.37 2.58
C TYR A 7 -2.88 10.57 3.73
N ARG A 8 -3.91 11.41 3.57
CA ARG A 8 -4.96 11.58 4.59
C ARG A 8 -5.68 10.27 4.88
N LEU A 9 -5.92 9.47 3.85
CA LEU A 9 -6.54 8.16 4.03
C LEU A 9 -5.64 7.22 4.87
N LEU A 10 -4.35 7.15 4.54
CA LEU A 10 -3.38 6.35 5.29
C LEU A 10 -3.21 6.83 6.74
N GLU A 11 -3.20 8.13 6.96
CA GLU A 11 -3.14 8.72 8.31
C GLU A 11 -4.32 8.27 9.16
N GLN A 12 -5.53 8.31 8.59
CA GLN A 12 -6.74 7.90 9.28
C GLN A 12 -6.75 6.38 9.55
N MET A 13 -6.31 5.56 8.60
CA MET A 13 -6.24 4.10 8.76
C MET A 13 -5.24 3.65 9.82
N THR A 14 -4.12 4.35 9.92
CA THR A 14 -3.04 4.00 10.84
C THR A 14 -3.13 4.73 12.18
N ASN A 15 -4.15 5.58 12.35
CA ASN A 15 -4.24 6.54 13.44
C ASN A 15 -2.90 7.29 13.64
N PHE A 16 -2.38 7.86 12.55
CA PHE A 16 -1.02 8.39 12.48
C PHE A 16 -0.74 9.51 13.49
N ALA A 17 -1.77 10.25 13.90
CA ALA A 17 -1.68 11.24 14.97
C ALA A 17 -1.21 10.65 16.31
N ASP A 18 -1.52 9.38 16.56
CA ASP A 18 -1.09 8.65 17.75
C ASP A 18 0.22 7.86 17.59
N SER A 19 0.82 7.90 16.40
CA SER A 19 2.07 7.19 16.11
C SER A 19 3.28 7.78 16.86
N PRO A 20 4.34 6.98 17.10
CA PRO A 20 5.61 7.49 17.63
C PRO A 20 6.20 8.62 16.76
N SER A 21 6.01 8.56 15.44
CA SER A 21 6.44 9.60 14.51
C SER A 21 5.82 10.97 14.84
N CYS A 22 4.54 11.01 15.19
CA CYS A 22 3.88 12.26 15.59
C CYS A 22 4.19 12.63 17.06
N LYS A 23 4.08 11.68 17.99
CA LYS A 23 4.23 11.97 19.43
C LYS A 23 5.65 12.37 19.82
N GLU A 24 6.65 11.67 19.30
CA GLU A 24 8.05 11.85 19.65
C GLU A 24 8.78 12.77 18.67
N LYS A 25 8.65 12.49 17.37
CA LYS A 25 9.40 13.21 16.31
C LYS A 25 8.67 14.44 15.75
N LYS A 26 7.43 14.68 16.19
CA LYS A 26 6.58 15.80 15.75
C LYS A 26 6.28 15.81 14.24
N ILE A 27 6.41 14.66 13.58
CA ILE A 27 6.01 14.47 12.18
C ILE A 27 4.60 13.91 12.18
N CYS A 28 3.61 14.80 12.11
CA CYS A 28 2.19 14.46 12.28
C CYS A 28 1.39 14.48 10.98
N SER A 29 2.02 14.89 9.87
CA SER A 29 1.35 15.04 8.57
C SER A 29 2.23 14.46 7.48
N LEU A 30 1.68 13.47 6.78
CA LEU A 30 2.22 12.90 5.55
C LEU A 30 1.99 13.86 4.36
N THR A 31 1.01 14.76 4.42
CA THR A 31 0.78 15.75 3.35
C THR A 31 1.75 16.93 3.41
N ASP A 32 2.10 17.37 4.62
CA ASP A 32 2.90 18.58 4.80
C ASP A 32 4.41 18.30 4.79
N ALA A 33 4.79 17.04 5.05
CA ALA A 33 6.17 16.60 5.00
C ALA A 33 6.69 16.56 3.55
N LYS A 34 7.98 16.85 3.39
CA LYS A 34 8.63 16.82 2.07
C LYS A 34 9.41 15.53 1.87
N ASP A 35 9.30 14.98 0.68
CA ASP A 35 10.15 13.88 0.24
C ASP A 35 11.53 14.38 -0.18
N THR A 36 12.55 13.58 0.12
CA THR A 36 13.93 13.75 -0.34
C THR A 36 14.32 12.53 -1.15
N PHE A 37 14.73 12.75 -2.39
CA PHE A 37 15.19 11.70 -3.29
C PHE A 37 16.72 11.62 -3.26
N SER A 38 17.27 10.41 -3.35
CA SER A 38 18.70 10.15 -3.42
C SER A 38 19.01 9.20 -4.58
N ALA A 39 20.10 9.47 -5.30
CA ALA A 39 20.59 8.63 -6.39
C ALA A 39 22.12 8.63 -6.35
N ASP A 40 22.67 7.87 -5.40
CA ASP A 40 24.11 7.71 -5.25
C ASP A 40 24.62 6.62 -6.22
N VAL A 41 25.84 6.79 -6.71
CA VAL A 41 26.52 5.76 -7.51
C VAL A 41 26.64 4.46 -6.71
N ASP A 42 26.38 3.33 -7.37
CA ASP A 42 26.39 1.97 -6.81
C ASP A 42 25.41 1.72 -5.66
N LYS A 43 24.39 2.57 -5.50
CA LYS A 43 23.27 2.34 -4.57
C LYS A 43 21.94 2.36 -5.30
N GLU A 44 20.97 1.67 -4.75
CA GLU A 44 19.59 1.80 -5.23
C GLU A 44 19.08 3.24 -5.00
N PRO A 45 18.39 3.83 -5.99
CA PRO A 45 17.69 5.08 -5.80
C PRO A 45 16.76 5.00 -4.60
N GLY A 46 16.83 6.03 -3.76
CA GLY A 46 16.11 6.09 -2.49
C GLY A 46 15.14 7.25 -2.44
N VAL A 47 14.12 7.09 -1.62
CA VAL A 47 13.28 8.19 -1.15
C VAL A 47 13.22 8.16 0.37
N SER A 48 13.27 9.33 0.98
CA SER A 48 13.02 9.54 2.41
C SER A 48 11.90 10.53 2.58
N GLY A 49 10.99 10.30 3.53
CA GLY A 49 9.82 11.15 3.73
C GLY A 49 8.50 10.38 3.64
N PRO A 50 7.37 11.10 3.50
CA PRO A 50 6.03 10.50 3.50
C PRO A 50 5.79 9.49 2.38
N LEU A 51 6.47 9.62 1.23
CA LEU A 51 6.32 8.65 0.12
C LEU A 51 6.85 7.29 0.51
N LYS A 52 8.00 7.24 1.21
CA LYS A 52 8.54 5.97 1.72
C LYS A 52 7.59 5.34 2.72
N THR A 53 7.11 6.13 3.69
CA THR A 53 6.18 5.66 4.73
C THR A 53 4.88 5.14 4.12
N GLY A 54 4.30 5.89 3.18
CA GLY A 54 3.07 5.50 2.49
C GLY A 54 3.25 4.22 1.68
N ASN A 55 4.36 4.10 0.92
CA ASN A 55 4.67 2.89 0.17
C ASN A 55 4.82 1.66 1.08
N SER A 56 5.57 1.79 2.18
CA SER A 56 5.75 0.68 3.13
C SER A 56 4.44 0.25 3.82
N LEU A 57 3.55 1.19 4.14
CA LEU A 57 2.24 0.87 4.73
C LEU A 57 1.34 0.12 3.74
N VAL A 58 1.24 0.62 2.51
CA VAL A 58 0.42 -0.01 1.47
C VAL A 58 0.95 -1.39 1.12
N ASP A 59 2.28 -1.56 1.02
CA ASP A 59 2.91 -2.86 0.79
C ASP A 59 2.57 -3.85 1.90
N ALA A 60 2.68 -3.45 3.18
CA ALA A 60 2.30 -4.30 4.31
C ALA A 60 0.83 -4.73 4.28
N PHE A 61 -0.10 -3.80 3.98
CA PHE A 61 -1.52 -4.14 3.86
C PHE A 61 -1.80 -5.07 2.68
N THR A 62 -1.09 -4.86 1.59
CA THR A 62 -1.19 -5.67 0.39
C THR A 62 -0.68 -7.09 0.65
N LEU A 63 0.45 -7.23 1.33
CA LEU A 63 0.99 -8.53 1.73
C LEU A 63 0.05 -9.26 2.69
N GLN A 64 -0.46 -8.61 3.73
CA GLN A 64 -1.47 -9.19 4.63
C GLN A 64 -2.68 -9.74 3.86
N TYR A 65 -3.14 -8.99 2.86
CA TYR A 65 -4.24 -9.42 2.00
C TYR A 65 -3.88 -10.63 1.13
N TYR A 66 -2.67 -10.68 0.55
CA TYR A 66 -2.21 -11.82 -0.25
C TYR A 66 -1.94 -13.07 0.58
N GLU A 67 -1.45 -12.92 1.80
CA GLU A 67 -1.25 -14.01 2.75
C GLU A 67 -2.58 -14.61 3.25
N GLY A 68 -3.71 -13.98 2.92
CA GLY A 68 -5.04 -14.50 3.23
C GLY A 68 -5.47 -14.21 4.68
N PHE A 69 -4.93 -13.15 5.28
CA PHE A 69 -5.34 -12.73 6.62
C PHE A 69 -6.85 -12.44 6.61
N PRO A 70 -7.56 -12.71 7.72
CA PRO A 70 -8.94 -12.29 7.88
C PRO A 70 -9.09 -10.79 7.57
N MET A 71 -10.16 -10.41 6.86
CA MET A 71 -10.34 -9.03 6.38
C MET A 71 -10.47 -7.98 7.49
N ASP A 72 -10.76 -8.40 8.72
CA ASP A 72 -10.76 -7.62 9.96
C ASP A 72 -9.36 -7.44 10.57
N GLN A 73 -8.36 -8.19 10.10
CA GLN A 73 -6.96 -8.07 10.51
C GLN A 73 -6.12 -7.30 9.48
N VAL A 74 -6.45 -7.42 8.19
CA VAL A 74 -5.79 -6.63 7.14
C VAL A 74 -6.03 -5.14 7.40
N ALA A 75 -4.94 -4.38 7.60
CA ALA A 75 -5.00 -2.98 8.00
C ALA A 75 -5.95 -2.73 9.20
N TRP A 76 -5.95 -3.62 10.19
CA TRP A 76 -6.83 -3.57 11.37
C TRP A 76 -8.34 -3.52 11.04
N GLY A 77 -8.73 -4.03 9.87
CA GLY A 77 -10.13 -4.07 9.44
C GLY A 77 -10.64 -2.77 8.81
N GLU A 78 -9.82 -1.72 8.77
CA GLU A 78 -10.18 -0.43 8.18
C GLU A 78 -10.47 -0.53 6.68
N ILE A 79 -9.95 -1.56 5.99
CA ILE A 79 -10.21 -1.83 4.58
C ILE A 79 -11.70 -2.02 4.27
N LYS A 80 -12.51 -2.51 5.22
CA LYS A 80 -13.96 -2.67 5.04
C LYS A 80 -14.69 -1.33 5.02
N ASN A 81 -14.25 -0.39 5.85
CA ASN A 81 -14.85 0.93 6.01
C ASN A 81 -14.29 1.96 5.02
N ARG A 82 -13.14 1.65 4.41
CA ARG A 82 -12.38 2.55 3.53
C ARG A 82 -12.06 1.86 2.21
N PRO A 83 -13.04 1.79 1.29
CA PRO A 83 -12.94 0.98 0.08
C PRO A 83 -11.85 1.44 -0.90
N ALA A 84 -11.33 2.66 -0.78
CA ALA A 84 -10.25 3.13 -1.67
C ALA A 84 -8.97 2.30 -1.52
N VAL A 85 -8.54 1.95 -0.30
CA VAL A 85 -7.36 1.09 -0.10
C VAL A 85 -7.67 -0.35 -0.50
N ALA A 86 -8.85 -0.87 -0.13
CA ALA A 86 -9.32 -2.18 -0.60
C ALA A 86 -9.27 -2.30 -2.12
N ARG A 87 -9.71 -1.25 -2.83
CA ARG A 87 -9.70 -1.17 -4.29
C ARG A 87 -8.28 -1.07 -4.84
N ALA A 88 -7.36 -0.38 -4.16
CA ALA A 88 -5.96 -0.32 -4.56
C ALA A 88 -5.31 -1.70 -4.45
N VAL A 89 -5.45 -2.37 -3.31
CA VAL A 89 -4.94 -3.73 -3.06
C VAL A 89 -5.54 -4.74 -4.05
N GLU A 90 -6.86 -4.70 -4.28
CA GLU A 90 -7.54 -5.57 -5.24
C GLU A 90 -7.18 -5.23 -6.70
N ALA A 91 -6.96 -3.96 -7.02
CA ALA A 91 -6.48 -3.56 -8.35
C ALA A 91 -5.07 -4.08 -8.60
N GLU A 92 -4.18 -4.00 -7.60
CA GLU A 92 -2.85 -4.59 -7.66
C GLU A 92 -2.94 -6.11 -7.89
N LYS A 93 -3.80 -6.82 -7.14
CA LYS A 93 -4.05 -8.25 -7.34
C LYS A 93 -4.48 -8.58 -8.76
N ARG A 94 -5.40 -7.78 -9.33
CA ARG A 94 -5.89 -7.98 -10.71
C ARG A 94 -4.80 -7.70 -11.73
N LEU A 95 -3.94 -6.72 -11.48
CA LEU A 95 -2.81 -6.40 -12.35
C LEU A 95 -1.75 -7.50 -12.27
N SER A 96 -1.36 -7.94 -11.09
CA SER A 96 -0.42 -9.05 -10.88
C SER A 96 -0.96 -10.38 -11.43
N GLY A 97 -2.24 -10.69 -11.20
CA GLY A 97 -2.89 -11.86 -11.80
C GLY A 97 -3.00 -11.80 -13.32
N ARG A 98 -3.26 -10.62 -13.89
CA ARG A 98 -3.20 -10.41 -15.36
C ARG A 98 -1.78 -10.49 -15.89
N ALA A 99 -0.79 -9.97 -15.17
CA ALA A 99 0.61 -10.08 -15.54
C ALA A 99 1.04 -11.54 -15.57
N VAL A 100 0.70 -12.33 -14.55
CA VAL A 100 0.90 -13.79 -14.56
C VAL A 100 0.17 -14.45 -15.73
N TYR A 101 -1.08 -14.06 -16.02
CA TYR A 101 -1.84 -14.61 -17.15
C TYR A 101 -1.22 -14.28 -18.53
N LEU A 102 -0.65 -13.08 -18.68
CA LEU A 102 0.04 -12.64 -19.89
C LEU A 102 1.42 -13.32 -20.01
N TYR A 103 2.15 -13.49 -18.91
CA TYR A 103 3.47 -14.14 -18.87
C TYR A 103 3.39 -15.66 -19.04
N SER A 104 2.32 -16.30 -18.56
CA SER A 104 2.05 -17.73 -18.74
C SER A 104 1.42 -18.09 -20.08
N GLY A 105 1.29 -17.12 -21.00
CA GLY A 105 0.84 -17.40 -22.35
C GLY A 105 -0.59 -17.96 -22.41
N GLY A 106 -1.54 -17.34 -21.70
CA GLY A 106 -2.96 -17.43 -22.05
C GLY A 106 -3.57 -18.81 -22.27
N THR A 107 -3.24 -19.84 -21.48
CA THR A 107 -4.06 -21.06 -21.44
C THR A 107 -5.06 -21.00 -20.30
N LYS A 108 -6.21 -20.38 -20.57
CA LYS A 108 -7.44 -20.57 -19.79
C LYS A 108 -7.92 -22.00 -20.00
N ARG A 109 -7.40 -22.97 -19.24
CA ARG A 109 -8.00 -24.30 -19.19
C ARG A 109 -9.33 -24.17 -18.43
N ARG A 110 -10.42 -24.18 -19.18
CA ARG A 110 -11.77 -24.45 -18.68
C ARG A 110 -11.72 -25.80 -17.95
N GLU A 111 -12.07 -25.82 -16.68
CA GLU A 111 -12.44 -27.02 -15.94
C GLU A 111 -13.62 -26.62 -15.06
N THR A 112 -14.80 -26.40 -15.66
CA THR A 112 -15.94 -27.36 -15.68
C THR A 112 -15.83 -28.45 -14.62
N ARG A 113 -16.65 -28.28 -13.57
CA ARG A 113 -17.61 -29.26 -13.04
C ARG A 113 -17.10 -30.70 -13.02
N TRP A 114 -16.82 -31.23 -11.82
CA TRP A 114 -17.58 -32.31 -11.18
C TRP A 114 -17.49 -32.15 -9.67
#